data_AF-A0A1V4K3X9-F1
#
_entry.id   AF-A0A1V4K3X9-F1
#
_cell.length_a   1.000
_cell.length_b   1.000
_cell.length_c   1.000
_cell.angle_alpha   90.00
_cell.angle_beta   90.00
_cell.angle_gamma   90.00
#
_symmetry.space_group_name_H-M   'P 1'
#
loop_
_entity.id
_entity.type
_entity.pdbx_description
1 polymer ?
#
loop_
_entity_poly.entity_id
_entity_poly.type
_entity_poly.pdbx_seq_one_letter_code
_entity_poly.pdbx_strand_id
1 'polypeptide(L)'
;MRAPGLWALLAALRAGWCLLPQAGYLHPDEFFQSPEVMAGDILNLQVYYPWEFLSSSPCRTVVFPLMTSGVTYWVIKSLQQLDICSSCINSYTLLVSPRLLFTIFSFILDYSVYRLAPFWDADPWKALVLLAGSYVTLVFYTRTFTNALEGLLFALLMV
;
A
#
# COMPACT_ATOMS: atom_id res chain seq x y z
N MET A 1 -2.25 2.28 -29.25
CA MET A 1 -2.12 1.04 -28.45
C MET A 1 -3.50 0.45 -28.21
N ARG A 2 -3.65 -0.89 -28.20
CA ARG A 2 -4.89 -1.53 -27.74
C ARG A 2 -5.07 -1.28 -26.23
N ALA A 3 -6.30 -1.14 -25.76
CA ALA A 3 -6.63 -0.89 -24.35
C ALA A 3 -5.89 -1.79 -23.33
N PRO A 4 -5.79 -3.13 -23.52
CA PRO A 4 -5.02 -3.98 -22.59
C PRO A 4 -3.52 -3.64 -22.56
N GLY A 5 -2.92 -3.25 -23.69
CA GLY A 5 -1.52 -2.86 -23.73
C GLY A 5 -1.24 -1.53 -23.03
N LEU A 6 -2.18 -0.58 -23.12
CA LEU A 6 -2.09 0.68 -22.40
C LEU A 6 -2.28 0.47 -20.89
N TRP A 7 -3.24 -0.38 -20.49
CA TRP A 7 -3.41 -0.75 -19.07
C TRP A 7 -2.13 -1.40 -18.51
N ALA A 8 -1.52 -2.34 -19.23
CA ALA A 8 -0.28 -2.98 -18.79
C ALA A 8 0.87 -1.98 -18.62
N LEU A 9 0.99 -1.01 -19.53
CA LEU A 9 1.97 0.08 -19.40
C LEU A 9 1.72 0.93 -18.15
N LEU A 10 0.46 1.29 -17.88
CA LEU A 10 0.08 2.07 -16.70
C LEU A 10 0.26 1.28 -15.39
N ALA A 11 0.00 -0.02 -15.41
CA ALA A 11 0.27 -0.92 -14.28
C ALA A 11 1.78 -1.04 -14.00
N ALA A 12 2.61 -1.14 -15.05
CA ALA A 12 4.07 -1.13 -14.90
C ALA A 12 4.57 0.22 -14.37
N LEU A 13 4.00 1.34 -14.85
CA LEU A 13 4.29 2.67 -14.31
C LEU A 13 3.91 2.75 -12.83
N ARG A 14 2.75 2.22 -12.43
CA ARG A 14 2.31 2.15 -11.03
C ARG A 14 3.31 1.40 -10.15
N ALA A 15 3.77 0.23 -10.61
CA ALA A 15 4.79 -0.56 -9.92
C ALA A 15 6.13 0.17 -9.82
N GLY A 16 6.59 0.80 -10.90
CA GLY A 16 7.82 1.60 -10.89
C GLY A 16 7.72 2.83 -9.99
N TRP A 17 6.56 3.48 -9.96
CA TRP A 17 6.31 4.67 -9.14
C TRP A 17 6.45 4.39 -7.65
N CYS A 18 6.05 3.19 -7.20
CA CYS A 18 6.18 2.75 -5.81
C CYS A 18 7.64 2.71 -5.32
N LEU A 19 8.59 2.40 -6.21
CA LEU A 19 10.01 2.22 -5.86
C LEU A 19 10.77 3.54 -5.68
N LEU A 20 10.24 4.64 -6.22
CA LEU A 20 10.92 5.93 -6.17
C LEU A 20 10.59 6.65 -4.84
N PRO A 21 11.58 7.09 -4.05
CA PRO A 21 11.33 7.96 -2.91
C PRO A 21 10.92 9.35 -3.42
N GLN A 22 9.67 9.77 -3.14
CA GLN A 22 9.16 11.09 -3.54
C GLN A 22 9.25 12.11 -2.40
N ALA A 23 9.70 13.32 -2.71
CA ALA A 23 9.88 14.41 -1.74
C ALA A 23 8.66 15.34 -1.57
N GLY A 24 7.60 15.17 -2.35
CA GLY A 24 6.54 16.19 -2.50
C GLY A 24 5.45 16.21 -1.43
N TYR A 25 5.28 15.12 -0.65
CA TYR A 25 4.24 15.04 0.40
C TYR A 25 4.57 13.93 1.42
N LEU A 26 4.61 14.32 2.69
CA LEU A 26 4.81 13.44 3.85
C LEU A 26 3.46 13.21 4.52
N HIS A 27 2.91 12.02 4.36
CA HIS A 27 1.67 11.65 5.03
C HIS A 27 1.96 10.97 6.38
N PRO A 28 1.25 11.33 7.47
CA PRO A 28 1.41 10.71 8.78
C PRO A 28 1.37 9.18 8.78
N ASP A 29 0.38 8.57 8.13
CA ASP A 29 0.27 7.10 8.02
C ASP A 29 1.46 6.42 7.32
N GLU A 30 2.13 7.14 6.42
CA GLU A 30 3.20 6.58 5.57
C GLU A 30 4.57 6.69 6.21
N PHE A 31 4.80 7.69 7.05
CA PHE A 31 6.13 7.97 7.61
C PHE A 31 6.21 7.80 9.13
N PHE A 32 5.09 7.97 9.85
CA PHE A 32 5.10 8.03 11.31
C PHE A 32 4.13 6.98 11.91
N GLN A 33 2.82 7.21 11.77
CA GLN A 33 1.80 6.53 12.56
C GLN A 33 1.66 5.02 12.30
N SER A 34 1.99 4.55 11.09
CA SER A 34 2.03 3.10 10.80
C SER A 34 3.43 2.51 10.91
N PRO A 35 4.45 3.03 10.19
CA PRO A 35 5.76 2.41 10.16
C PRO A 35 6.53 2.55 11.48
N GLU A 36 6.43 3.64 12.23
CA GLU A 36 7.22 3.79 13.47
C GLU A 36 6.74 2.82 14.54
N VAL A 37 5.42 2.75 14.76
CA VAL A 37 4.80 1.83 15.73
C VAL A 37 5.17 0.39 15.39
N MET A 38 5.01 -0.01 14.13
CA MET A 38 5.31 -1.38 13.70
C MET A 38 6.81 -1.68 13.70
N ALA A 39 7.68 -0.71 13.41
CA ALA A 39 9.12 -0.88 13.46
C ALA A 39 9.61 -1.10 14.90
N GLY A 40 9.02 -0.38 15.87
CA GLY A 40 9.25 -0.61 17.30
C GLY A 40 8.82 -2.02 17.72
N ASP A 41 7.54 -2.35 17.51
CA ASP A 41 6.95 -3.60 18.00
C ASP A 41 7.54 -4.87 17.34
N ILE A 42 7.83 -4.83 16.03
CA ILE A 42 8.20 -6.03 15.27
C ILE A 42 9.71 -6.15 15.13
N LEU A 43 10.38 -5.07 14.77
CA LEU A 43 11.82 -5.07 14.46
C LEU A 43 12.67 -4.69 15.67
N ASN A 44 12.06 -4.29 16.80
CA ASN A 44 12.74 -3.79 17.99
C ASN A 44 13.66 -2.59 17.71
N LEU A 45 13.27 -1.73 16.76
CA LEU A 45 14.00 -0.50 16.47
C LEU A 45 13.68 0.57 17.50
N GLN A 46 14.61 1.49 17.73
CA GLN A 46 14.32 2.68 18.53
C GLN A 46 13.44 3.63 17.72
N VAL A 47 12.24 3.89 18.23
CA VAL A 47 11.22 4.69 17.56
C VAL A 47 10.56 5.66 18.54
N TYR A 48 9.96 6.72 18.01
CA TYR A 48 9.07 7.59 18.77
C TYR A 48 7.65 7.04 18.67
N TYR A 49 7.05 6.65 19.80
CA TYR A 49 5.66 6.19 19.80
C TYR A 49 4.70 7.38 19.73
N PRO A 50 3.85 7.47 18.70
CA PRO A 50 2.81 8.48 18.63
C PRO A 50 1.81 8.32 19.78
N TRP A 51 1.34 9.45 20.33
CA TRP A 51 0.46 9.44 21.51
C TRP A 51 -0.87 8.74 21.26
N GLU A 52 -1.29 8.62 20.00
CA GLU A 52 -2.55 8.00 19.57
C GLU A 52 -2.65 6.51 19.90
N PHE A 53 -1.49 5.86 20.10
CA PHE A 53 -1.36 4.44 20.44
C PHE A 53 -1.04 4.19 21.92
N LEU A 54 -0.84 5.25 22.71
CA LEU A 54 -0.57 5.12 24.14
C LEU A 54 -1.85 4.77 24.90
N SER A 55 -1.72 3.90 25.90
CA SER A 55 -2.84 3.47 26.77
C SER A 55 -3.46 4.62 27.56
N SER A 56 -2.74 5.72 27.75
CA SER A 56 -3.25 6.95 28.38
C SER A 56 -4.27 7.70 27.53
N SER A 57 -4.22 7.57 26.20
CA SER A 57 -5.04 8.33 25.26
C SER A 57 -5.23 7.60 23.92
N PRO A 58 -5.86 6.40 23.92
CA PRO A 58 -6.03 5.62 22.70
C PRO A 58 -7.03 6.32 21.78
N CYS A 59 -6.56 6.77 20.60
CA CYS A 59 -7.43 7.36 19.59
C CYS A 59 -7.27 6.75 18.20
N ARG A 60 -6.37 5.77 18.03
CA ARG A 60 -6.19 5.03 16.78
C ARG A 60 -6.09 3.52 16.99
N THR A 61 -6.69 2.76 16.08
CA THR A 61 -6.58 1.30 16.06
C THR A 61 -5.23 0.86 15.52
N VAL A 62 -4.62 -0.16 16.17
CA VAL A 62 -3.38 -0.80 15.72
C VAL A 62 -3.58 -1.76 14.55
N VAL A 63 -4.83 -2.14 14.26
CA VAL A 63 -5.16 -3.15 13.25
C VAL A 63 -4.67 -2.74 11.86
N PHE A 64 -4.88 -1.49 11.46
CA PHE A 64 -4.44 -1.03 10.14
C PHE A 64 -2.91 -0.94 10.01
N PRO A 65 -2.16 -0.32 10.95
CA PRO A 65 -0.70 -0.42 10.96
C PRO A 65 -0.18 -1.86 10.88
N LEU A 66 -0.80 -2.78 11.64
CA LEU A 66 -0.40 -4.18 11.66
C LEU A 66 -0.63 -4.86 10.30
N MET A 67 -1.80 -4.68 9.68
CA MET A 67 -2.10 -5.27 8.36
C MET A 67 -1.25 -4.68 7.23
N THR A 68 -0.66 -3.50 7.45
CA THR A 68 0.10 -2.76 6.44
C THR A 68 1.60 -2.91 6.67
N SER A 69 2.22 -1.95 7.35
CA SER A 69 3.65 -1.95 7.68
C SER A 69 4.02 -3.20 8.49
N GLY A 70 3.15 -3.64 9.39
CA GLY A 70 3.42 -4.78 10.26
C GLY A 70 3.65 -6.09 9.50
N VAL A 71 2.74 -6.44 8.58
CA VAL A 71 2.88 -7.62 7.70
C VAL A 71 4.18 -7.54 6.91
N THR A 72 4.51 -6.38 6.33
CA THR A 72 5.74 -6.22 5.54
C THR A 72 7.00 -6.36 6.38
N TYR A 73 6.99 -5.86 7.63
CA TYR A 73 8.12 -5.97 8.53
C TYR A 73 8.29 -7.38 9.09
N TRP A 74 7.20 -8.12 9.29
CA TRP A 74 7.25 -9.55 9.58
C TRP A 74 7.97 -10.31 8.46
N VAL A 75 7.59 -10.06 7.21
CA VAL A 75 8.25 -10.69 6.05
C VAL A 75 9.73 -10.35 6.01
N ILE A 76 10.10 -9.07 6.17
CA ILE A 76 11.51 -8.64 6.22
C ILE A 76 12.27 -9.33 7.35
N LYS A 77 11.70 -9.38 8.56
CA LYS A 77 12.30 -10.03 9.72
C LYS A 77 12.51 -11.52 9.50
N SER A 78 11.52 -12.21 8.93
CA SER A 78 11.61 -13.63 8.61
C SER A 78 12.68 -13.90 7.54
N LEU A 79 12.77 -13.06 6.49
CA LEU A 79 13.82 -13.18 5.47
C LEU A 79 15.23 -12.99 6.04
N GLN A 80 15.37 -12.08 7.01
CA GLN A 80 16.65 -11.89 7.72
C GLN A 80 16.98 -13.10 8.61
N GLN A 81 16.00 -13.66 9.33
CA GLN A 81 16.19 -14.85 10.17
C GLN A 81 16.56 -16.11 9.36
N LEU A 82 16.10 -16.19 8.11
CA LEU A 82 16.42 -17.27 7.18
C LEU A 82 17.78 -17.07 6.46
N ASP A 83 18.52 -16.01 6.78
CA ASP A 83 19.82 -15.64 6.21
C ASP A 83 19.81 -15.50 4.66
N ILE A 84 18.63 -15.27 4.08
CA ILE A 84 18.44 -15.01 2.65
C ILE A 84 18.96 -13.62 2.29
N CYS A 85 18.90 -12.69 3.24
CA CYS A 85 19.26 -11.29 3.07
C CYS A 85 19.73 -10.70 4.40
N SER A 86 21.04 -10.66 4.60
CA SER A 86 21.68 -10.23 5.85
C SER A 86 21.47 -8.74 6.17
N SER A 87 21.22 -7.90 5.16
CA SER A 87 21.02 -6.43 5.30
C SER A 87 19.67 -5.96 4.74
N CYS A 88 18.60 -6.68 5.08
CA CYS A 88 17.25 -6.37 4.58
C CYS A 88 16.53 -5.24 5.34
N ILE A 89 17.04 -4.82 6.50
CA ILE A 89 16.50 -3.69 7.28
C ILE A 89 17.33 -2.44 6.97
N ASN A 90 16.77 -1.54 6.16
CA ASN A 90 17.33 -0.22 5.86
C ASN A 90 16.18 0.78 5.71
N SER A 91 16.44 2.08 5.81
CA SER A 91 15.43 3.14 5.67
C SER A 91 14.64 3.03 4.35
N TYR A 92 15.31 2.61 3.27
CA TYR A 92 14.65 2.37 1.99
C TYR A 92 13.66 1.20 2.04
N THR A 93 14.03 0.07 2.65
CA THR A 93 13.15 -1.11 2.70
C THR A 93 11.97 -0.89 3.62
N LEU A 94 12.16 -0.17 4.72
CA LEU A 94 11.09 0.24 5.62
C LEU A 94 10.05 1.13 4.92
N LEU A 95 10.47 2.00 4.01
CA LEU A 95 9.57 2.86 3.23
C LEU A 95 8.92 2.11 2.05
N VAL A 96 9.70 1.34 1.29
CA VAL A 96 9.24 0.76 0.02
C VAL A 96 8.46 -0.53 0.21
N SER A 97 8.77 -1.34 1.22
CA SER A 97 8.06 -2.61 1.42
C SER A 97 6.55 -2.44 1.68
N PRO A 98 6.09 -1.50 2.54
CA PRO A 98 4.66 -1.29 2.74
C PRO A 98 3.98 -0.75 1.47
N ARG A 99 4.67 0.12 0.70
CA ARG A 99 4.15 0.64 -0.58
C ARG A 99 4.00 -0.47 -1.63
N LEU A 100 4.91 -1.44 -1.66
CA LEU A 100 4.81 -2.58 -2.56
C LEU A 100 3.59 -3.42 -2.24
N LEU A 101 3.32 -3.65 -0.95
CA LEU A 101 2.10 -4.34 -0.51
C LEU A 101 0.83 -3.61 -0.99
N PHE A 102 0.76 -2.28 -0.81
CA PHE A 102 -0.37 -1.49 -1.32
C PHE A 102 -0.48 -1.52 -2.83
N THR A 103 0.64 -1.50 -3.54
CA THR A 103 0.64 -1.62 -5.01
C THR A 103 0.09 -2.98 -5.45
N ILE A 104 0.42 -4.07 -4.76
CA ILE A 104 -0.20 -5.39 -5.01
C ILE A 104 -1.70 -5.33 -4.72
N PHE A 105 -2.11 -4.76 -3.58
CA PHE A 105 -3.51 -4.62 -3.22
C PHE A 105 -4.29 -3.71 -4.18
N SER A 106 -3.64 -2.73 -4.83
CA SER A 106 -4.29 -1.88 -5.82
C SER A 106 -4.90 -2.65 -6.99
N PHE A 107 -4.38 -3.85 -7.31
CA PHE A 107 -4.96 -4.71 -8.34
C PHE A 107 -6.31 -5.33 -7.94
N ILE A 108 -6.64 -5.36 -6.65
CA ILE A 108 -7.99 -5.71 -6.18
C ILE A 108 -9.00 -4.68 -6.72
N LEU A 109 -8.62 -3.40 -6.77
CA LEU A 109 -9.46 -2.35 -7.35
C LEU A 109 -9.63 -2.56 -8.86
N ASP A 110 -8.56 -2.88 -9.58
CA ASP A 110 -8.64 -3.22 -11.02
C ASP A 110 -9.57 -4.42 -11.23
N TYR A 111 -9.42 -5.49 -10.45
CA TYR A 111 -10.29 -6.67 -10.51
C TYR A 111 -11.76 -6.28 -10.28
N SER A 112 -12.03 -5.46 -9.26
CA SER A 112 -13.39 -5.06 -8.91
C SER A 112 -14.04 -4.24 -10.04
N VAL A 113 -13.32 -3.26 -10.60
CA VAL A 113 -13.81 -2.45 -11.73
C VAL A 113 -14.01 -3.31 -12.98
N TYR A 114 -13.11 -4.25 -13.25
CA TYR A 114 -13.26 -5.16 -14.38
C TYR A 114 -14.53 -6.02 -14.27
N ARG A 115 -14.86 -6.48 -13.06
CA ARG A 115 -16.08 -7.27 -12.77
C ARG A 115 -17.35 -6.43 -12.81
N LEU A 116 -17.27 -5.17 -12.38
CA LEU A 116 -18.42 -4.25 -12.31
C LEU A 116 -18.78 -3.62 -13.65
N ALA A 117 -17.80 -3.36 -14.52
CA ALA A 117 -18.03 -2.66 -15.79
C ALA A 117 -19.14 -3.27 -16.68
N PRO A 118 -19.25 -4.60 -16.85
CA PRO A 118 -20.33 -5.21 -17.63
C PRO A 118 -21.73 -4.96 -17.05
N PHE A 119 -21.88 -4.79 -15.73
CA PHE A 119 -23.19 -4.52 -15.11
C PHE A 119 -23.72 -3.11 -15.43
N TRP A 120 -22.87 -2.22 -15.92
CA TRP A 120 -23.22 -0.87 -16.37
C TRP A 120 -23.05 -0.69 -17.89
N ASP A 121 -23.07 -1.80 -18.65
CA ASP A 121 -22.88 -1.79 -20.12
C ASP A 121 -21.59 -1.05 -20.57
N ALA A 122 -20.57 -1.01 -19.71
CA ALA A 122 -19.29 -0.36 -19.98
C ALA A 122 -18.25 -1.39 -20.46
N ASP A 123 -17.38 -0.97 -21.37
CA ASP A 123 -16.24 -1.78 -21.79
C ASP A 123 -15.21 -1.91 -20.63
N PRO A 124 -14.92 -3.12 -20.13
CA PRO A 124 -14.04 -3.30 -18.97
C PRO A 124 -12.63 -2.75 -19.19
N TRP A 125 -12.09 -2.89 -20.39
CA TRP A 125 -10.73 -2.44 -20.70
C TRP A 125 -10.61 -0.92 -20.73
N LYS A 126 -11.60 -0.21 -21.26
CA LYS A 126 -11.65 1.26 -21.19
C LYS A 126 -11.78 1.74 -19.74
N ALA A 127 -12.63 1.09 -18.93
CA ALA A 127 -12.77 1.41 -17.51
C ALA A 127 -11.45 1.23 -16.75
N LEU A 128 -10.75 0.11 -16.99
CA LEU A 128 -9.44 -0.16 -16.41
C LEU A 128 -8.37 0.86 -16.81
N VAL A 129 -8.33 1.27 -18.09
CA VAL A 129 -7.39 2.29 -18.55
C VAL A 129 -7.65 3.63 -17.87
N LEU A 130 -8.93 4.03 -17.73
CA LEU A 130 -9.31 5.25 -17.02
C LEU A 130 -8.90 5.19 -15.54
N LEU A 131 -9.18 4.07 -14.88
CA LEU A 131 -8.79 3.86 -13.48
C LEU A 131 -7.26 3.92 -13.32
N ALA A 132 -6.52 3.15 -14.12
CA ALA A 132 -5.07 3.04 -14.04
C ALA A 132 -4.34 4.34 -14.39
N GLY A 133 -4.94 5.17 -15.27
CA GLY A 133 -4.41 6.49 -15.64
C GLY A 133 -4.75 7.59 -14.63
N SER A 134 -5.59 7.31 -13.63
CA SER A 134 -5.98 8.31 -12.64
C SER A 134 -4.87 8.59 -11.61
N TYR A 135 -4.77 9.86 -11.21
CA TYR A 135 -3.89 10.29 -10.11
C TYR A 135 -4.18 9.51 -8.82
N VAL A 136 -5.46 9.20 -8.57
CA VAL A 136 -5.91 8.51 -7.37
C VAL A 136 -5.29 7.11 -7.27
N THR A 137 -5.37 6.33 -8.35
CA THR A 137 -4.78 4.99 -8.37
C THR A 137 -3.26 5.04 -8.28
N LEU A 138 -2.63 6.00 -8.96
CA LEU A 138 -1.17 6.10 -8.97
C LEU A 138 -0.59 6.54 -7.62
N VAL A 139 -1.25 7.44 -6.89
CA VAL A 139 -0.71 8.05 -5.66
C VAL A 139 -1.36 7.51 -4.39
N PHE A 140 -2.69 7.45 -4.33
CA PHE A 140 -3.40 7.06 -3.09
C PHE A 140 -3.40 5.54 -2.89
N TYR A 141 -3.57 4.76 -3.95
CA TYR A 141 -3.61 3.28 -3.84
C TYR A 141 -2.24 2.60 -3.85
N THR A 142 -1.14 3.34 -4.03
CA THR A 142 0.24 2.81 -3.92
C THR A 142 0.93 3.22 -2.61
N ARG A 143 0.30 4.12 -1.85
CA ARG A 143 0.81 4.60 -0.55
C ARG A 143 -0.02 4.03 0.58
N THR A 144 0.59 3.97 1.76
CA THR A 144 0.03 3.26 2.92
C THR A 144 -1.00 4.09 3.69
N PHE A 145 -2.00 4.61 2.98
CA PHE A 145 -3.08 5.37 3.60
C PHE A 145 -4.17 4.42 4.04
N THR A 146 -4.63 4.57 5.27
CA THR A 146 -5.69 3.73 5.82
C THR A 146 -6.99 3.82 5.01
N ASN A 147 -7.32 5.01 4.50
CA ASN A 147 -8.44 5.23 3.57
C ASN A 147 -8.35 4.39 2.29
N ALA A 148 -7.15 4.06 1.81
CA ALA A 148 -6.99 3.21 0.63
C ALA A 148 -7.39 1.76 0.93
N LEU A 149 -7.11 1.24 2.13
CA LEU A 149 -7.61 -0.08 2.54
C LEU A 149 -9.14 -0.09 2.67
N GLU A 150 -9.72 0.94 3.26
CA GLU A 150 -11.18 1.06 3.35
C GLU A 150 -11.83 1.06 1.96
N GLY A 151 -11.26 1.82 1.01
CA GLY A 151 -11.70 1.84 -0.38
C GLY A 151 -11.59 0.48 -1.06
N LEU A 152 -10.52 -0.29 -0.81
CA LEU A 152 -10.36 -1.64 -1.35
C LEU A 152 -11.37 -2.63 -0.78
N LEU A 153 -11.61 -2.59 0.54
CA LEU A 153 -12.62 -3.43 1.20
C LEU A 153 -14.02 -3.11 0.69
N PHE A 154 -14.33 -1.82 0.51
CA PHE A 154 -15.59 -1.40 -0.09
C PHE A 154 -15.73 -1.87 -1.53
N ALA A 155 -14.68 -1.75 -2.34
CA ALA A 155 -14.69 -2.23 -3.73
C ALA A 155 -14.93 -3.74 -3.81
N LEU A 156 -14.31 -4.53 -2.93
CA LEU A 156 -14.54 -5.97 -2.84
C LEU A 156 -15.98 -6.33 -2.48
N LEU A 157 -16.61 -5.55 -1.59
CA LEU A 157 -17.99 -5.78 -1.18
C LEU A 157 -19.00 -5.56 -2.33
N MET A 158 -18.63 -4.78 -3.34
CA MET A 158 -19.49 -4.49 -4.49
C MET A 158 -19.46 -5.58 -5.57
N VAL A 159 -18.48 -6.49 -5.54
CA VAL A 159 -18.27 -7.55 -6.56
C VAL A 159 -19.03 -8.82 -6.22
#